data_AF-W4QU90-F1
#
_entry.id   AF-W4QU90-F1
#
_cell.length_a   1.000
_cell.length_b   1.000
_cell.length_c   1.000
_cell.angle_alpha   90.00
_cell.angle_beta   90.00
_cell.angle_gamma   90.00
#
_symmetry.space_group_name_H-M   'P 1'
#
loop_
_entity.id
_entity.type
_entity.pdbx_description
1 polymer ?
#
loop_
_entity_poly.entity_id
_entity_poly.type
_entity_poly.pdbx_seq_one_letter_code
_entity_poly.pdbx_strand_id
1 'polypeptide(L)' 'MSKIQIYQLIAITLLIIFVVYSYQTDVTITWLFYLLAFINVTLWILRLLERRKKEDL' A
#
# COMPACT_ATOMS: atom_id res chain seq x y z
N MET A 1 -2.91 14.22 9.40
CA MET A 1 -2.74 12.92 8.71
C MET A 1 -3.37 11.85 9.59
N SER A 2 -4.39 11.13 9.12
CA SER A 2 -4.89 9.96 9.89
C SER A 2 -3.78 8.91 9.95
N LYS A 3 -3.75 8.06 10.99
CA LYS A 3 -2.73 7.01 11.13
C LYS A 3 -2.71 6.10 9.89
N ILE A 4 -3.88 5.81 9.32
CA ILE A 4 -4.05 5.03 8.08
C ILE A 4 -3.39 5.74 6.89
N GLN A 5 -3.44 7.08 6.84
CA GLN A 5 -2.75 7.83 5.79
C GLN A 5 -1.24 7.65 5.81
N ILE A 6 -0.63 7.66 7.00
CA ILE A 6 0.82 7.47 7.18
C ILE A 6 1.23 6.05 6.78
N TYR A 7 0.51 5.03 7.25
CA TYR A 7 0.79 3.63 6.88
C TYR A 7 0.68 3.38 5.38
N GLN A 8 -0.28 4.02 4.72
CA GLN A 8 -0.44 3.87 3.28
C GLN A 8 0.65 4.59 2.49
N LEU A 9 1.16 5.71 2.99
CA LEU A 9 2.29 6.41 2.38
C LEU A 9 3.55 5.52 2.45
N ILE A 10 3.81 4.90 3.62
CA ILE A 10 4.90 3.94 3.80
C ILE A 10 4.73 2.72 2.87
N ALA A 11 3.53 2.15 2.79
CA ALA A 11 3.25 0.99 1.95
C ALA A 11 3.42 1.28 0.45
N ILE A 12 3.05 2.47 -0.01
CA ILE A 12 3.27 2.93 -1.38
C ILE A 12 4.78 3.13 -1.63
N THR A 13 5.49 3.78 -0.71
CA THR A 13 6.94 3.97 -0.82
C THR A 13 7.68 2.63 -0.91
N LEU A 14 7.32 1.65 -0.09
CA LEU A 14 7.91 0.30 -0.15
C LEU A 14 7.63 -0.39 -1.49
N LEU A 15 6.42 -0.24 -2.03
CA LEU A 15 6.07 -0.77 -3.36
C LEU A 15 6.94 -0.14 -4.45
N ILE A 16 7.11 1.19 -4.42
CA ILE A 16 7.94 1.91 -5.40
C ILE A 16 9.40 1.44 -5.32
N ILE A 17 9.97 1.36 -4.11
CA ILE A 17 11.35 0.87 -3.91
C ILE A 17 11.49 -0.55 -4.45
N PHE A 18 10.52 -1.43 -4.16
CA PHE A 18 10.53 -2.80 -4.66
C PHE A 18 10.50 -2.85 -6.18
N VAL A 19 9.63 -2.07 -6.83
CA VAL A 19 9.53 -2.02 -8.30
C VAL A 19 10.83 -1.50 -8.92
N VAL A 20 11.42 -0.44 -8.37
CA VAL A 20 12.69 0.12 -8.86
C VAL A 20 13.83 -0.89 -8.69
N TYR A 21 13.92 -1.55 -7.54
CA TYR A 21 14.93 -2.57 -7.28
C TYR A 21 14.78 -3.77 -8.23
N SER A 22 13.55 -4.25 -8.41
CA SER A 22 13.23 -5.37 -9.30
C SER A 22 13.58 -5.04 -10.76
N TYR A 23 13.35 -3.80 -11.19
CA TYR A 23 13.72 -3.34 -12.52
C TYR A 23 15.24 -3.26 -12.71
N GLN A 24 15.99 -2.87 -11.68
CA GLN A 24 17.45 -2.78 -11.77
C GLN A 24 18.15 -4.15 -11.72
N THR A 25 17.55 -5.13 -11.05
CA THR A 25 18.17 -6.46 -10.86
C THR A 25 17.67 -7.50 -11.86
N ASP A 26 16.68 -7.19 -12.70
CA ASP A 26 15.95 -8.14 -13.57
C ASP A 26 15.35 -9.35 -12.80
N VAL A 27 15.35 -9.30 -11.46
CA VAL A 27 14.78 -10.32 -10.59
C VAL A 27 13.40 -9.86 -10.16
N THR A 28 12.38 -10.62 -10.59
CA THR A 28 10.98 -10.40 -10.19
C THR A 28 10.57 -11.41 -9.14
N ILE A 29 10.49 -10.97 -7.88
CA ILE A 29 9.94 -11.77 -6.79
C ILE A 29 8.42 -11.57 -6.73
N THR A 30 7.70 -12.34 -7.53
CA THR A 30 6.24 -12.19 -7.74
C THR A 30 5.44 -12.32 -6.44
N TRP A 31 5.84 -13.23 -5.53
CA TRP A 31 5.14 -13.38 -4.24
C TRP A 31 5.27 -12.14 -3.35
N LEU A 32 6.44 -11.48 -3.37
CA LEU A 32 6.68 -10.28 -2.57
C LEU A 32 5.90 -9.09 -3.14
N PHE A 33 5.78 -9.01 -4.47
CA PHE A 33 4.92 -8.05 -5.14
C PHE A 33 3.45 -8.22 -4.73
N TYR A 34 2.91 -9.45 -4.77
CA TYR A 34 1.53 -9.71 -4.37
C TYR A 34 1.27 -9.37 -2.90
N LEU A 35 2.23 -9.65 -2.01
CA LEU A 35 2.15 -9.28 -0.60
C LEU A 35 2.08 -7.75 -0.41
N LEU A 36 2.97 -7.00 -1.07
CA LEU A 36 2.98 -5.53 -1.02
C LEU A 36 1.71 -4.93 -1.62
N ALA A 37 1.24 -5.48 -2.74
CA ALA A 37 -0.01 -5.06 -3.37
C ALA A 37 -1.22 -5.32 -2.45
N PHE A 38 -1.29 -6.50 -1.80
CA PHE A 38 -2.36 -6.85 -0.87
C PHE A 38 -2.43 -5.89 0.33
N ILE A 39 -1.28 -5.54 0.92
CA ILE A 39 -1.20 -4.56 2.02
C ILE A 39 -1.71 -3.19 1.56
N ASN A 40 -1.29 -2.74 0.37
CA ASN A 40 -1.73 -1.46 -0.19
C ASN A 40 -3.25 -1.42 -0.43
N VAL A 41 -3.82 -2.49 -0.99
CA VAL A 41 -5.27 -2.61 -1.21
C VAL A 41 -6.03 -2.64 0.11
N THR A 42 -5.54 -3.39 1.10
CA THR A 42 -6.18 -3.49 2.43
C THR A 42 -6.22 -2.12 3.12
N LEU A 43 -5.10 -1.38 3.10
CA LEU A 43 -5.05 -0.02 3.65
C LEU A 43 -5.98 0.95 2.90
N TRP A 44 -6.12 0.79 1.59
CA TRP A 44 -7.08 1.57 0.81
C TRP A 44 -8.53 1.31 1.21
N ILE A 45 -8.91 0.04 1.40
CA ILE A 45 -10.25 -0.33 1.89
C ILE A 45 -10.49 0.25 3.28
N LEU A 46 -9.54 0.11 4.21
CA LEU A 46 -9.64 0.69 5.56
C LEU A 46 -9.80 2.22 5.51
N ARG A 47 -9.09 2.90 4.62
CA ARG A 47 -9.24 4.34 4.40
C ARG A 47 -10.63 4.69 3.85
N LEU A 48 -11.18 3.87 2.96
CA LEU A 48 -12.53 4.06 2.44
C LEU A 48 -13.59 3.91 3.54
N LEU A 49 -13.43 2.92 4.42
CA LEU A 49 -14.29 2.72 5.59
C LEU A 49 -14.17 3.88 6.59
N GLU A 50 -12.95 4.39 6.84
CA GLU A 50 -12.74 5.57 7.70
C GLU A 50 -13.45 6.82 7.16
N ARG A 51 -13.51 6.98 5.83
CA ARG A 51 -14.25 8.07 5.17
C ARG A 51 -15.77 7.91 5.31
N ARG A 52 -16.30 6.72 5.01
CA ARG A 52 -17.74 6.44 5.11
C ARG A 52 -18.25 6.63 6.54
N LYS A 53 -17.51 6.14 7.54
CA LYS A 53 -17.87 6.32 8.96
C LYS A 53 -17.93 7.80 9.39
N LYS A 54 -17.19 8.68 8.72
CA LYS A 54 -17.20 10.13 8.97
C LYS A 54 -18.38 10.85 8.30
N GLU A 55 -19.00 10.25 7.29
CA GLU A 55 -20.16 10.80 6.59
C GLU A 55 -21.49 10.39 7.26
N ASP A 56 -21.50 9.27 8.01
CA ASP A 56 -22.68 8.75 8.73
C ASP A 56 -22.86 9.32 10.17
N LEU A 57 -21.98 10.24 10.63
CA LEU A 57 -22.03 10.92 11.93
C LEU A 57 -22.22 12.42 11.77
#